data_AF-A0A2T6AZ89-F1
#
_entry.id   AF-A0A2T6AZ89-F1
#
_cell.length_a   1.000
_cell.length_b   1.000
_cell.length_c   1.000
_cell.angle_alpha   90.00
_cell.angle_beta   90.00
_cell.angle_gamma   90.00
#
_symmetry.space_group_name_H-M   'P 1'
#
loop_
_entity.id
_entity.type
_entity.pdbx_description
1 polymer ?
#
loop_
_entity_poly.entity_id
_entity_poly.type
_entity_poly.pdbx_seq_one_letter_code
_entity_poly.pdbx_strand_id
1 'polypeptide(L)' 'MSNFAGGVIVVLLLIFNVWLYFFVPASMATERGRSPVAWVIVGLLLTPFAAIIALVFLGGTPGTPPSGLRKS' A
#
# COMPACT_ATOMS: atom_id res chain seq x y z
N MET A 1 -4.34 17.76 30.38
CA MET A 1 -3.31 17.08 29.54
C MET A 1 -3.85 15.90 28.72
N SER A 2 -5.06 15.39 28.96
CA SER A 2 -5.68 14.27 28.22
C SER A 2 -6.11 14.59 26.78
N ASN A 3 -6.72 15.76 26.53
CA ASN A 3 -7.31 16.08 25.22
C ASN A 3 -6.27 16.31 24.11
N PHE A 4 -5.10 16.86 24.44
CA PHE A 4 -4.01 17.07 23.49
C PHE A 4 -3.43 15.73 23.01
N ALA A 5 -3.15 14.81 23.94
CA ALA A 5 -2.69 13.47 23.62
C ALA A 5 -3.73 12.71 22.76
N GLY A 6 -5.01 12.81 23.11
CA GLY A 6 -6.09 12.24 22.30
C GLY A 6 -6.12 12.79 20.86
N GLY A 7 -5.99 14.11 20.70
CA GLY A 7 -5.93 14.75 19.39
C GLY A 7 -4.74 14.28 18.54
N VAL A 8 -3.55 14.18 19.13
CA VAL A 8 -2.35 13.66 18.43
C VAL A 8 -2.55 12.22 17.97
N ILE A 9 -3.12 11.35 18.82
CA ILE A 9 -3.38 9.95 18.45
C ILE A 9 -4.33 9.86 17.25
N VAL A 10 -5.41 10.65 17.25
CA VAL A 10 -6.37 10.66 16.13
C VAL A 10 -5.69 11.08 14.82
N VAL A 11 -4.87 12.13 14.85
CA VAL A 11 -4.13 12.59 13.65
C VAL A 11 -3.19 11.52 13.14
N LEU A 12 -2.44 10.85 14.02
CA LEU A 12 -1.54 9.76 13.64
C LEU A 12 -2.30 8.59 13.02
N LEU A 13 -3.46 8.21 13.58
CA LEU A 13 -4.30 7.15 13.01
C LEU A 13 -4.85 7.52 11.64
N LEU A 14 -5.20 8.79 11.40
CA LEU A 14 -5.65 9.26 10.09
C LEU A 14 -4.52 9.19 9.06
N ILE A 15 -3.33 9.68 9.41
CA ILE A 15 -2.14 9.60 8.56
C ILE A 15 -1.82 8.14 8.24
N PHE A 16 -1.83 7.27 9.24
CA PHE A 16 -1.60 5.85 9.07
C PHE A 16 -2.64 5.21 8.13
N ASN A 17 -3.92 5.56 8.26
CA ASN A 17 -4.96 5.05 7.37
C ASN A 17 -4.74 5.52 5.92
N VAL A 18 -4.45 6.80 5.70
CA VAL A 18 -4.16 7.30 4.33
C VAL A 18 -2.95 6.59 3.73
N TRP A 19 -1.89 6.40 4.51
CA TRP A 19 -0.72 5.66 4.06
C TRP A 19 -1.06 4.20 3.71
N LEU A 20 -1.79 3.51 4.59
CA LEU A 20 -2.14 2.09 4.44
C LEU A 20 -3.06 1.83 3.24
N TYR A 21 -4.02 2.71 2.96
CA TYR A 21 -4.98 2.52 1.86
C TYR A 21 -4.43 2.94 0.50
N PHE A 22 -3.55 3.94 0.45
CA PHE A 22 -3.11 4.52 -0.83
C PHE A 22 -1.65 4.18 -1.15
N PHE A 23 -0.73 4.47 -0.23
CA PHE A 23 0.70 4.35 -0.51
C PHE A 23 1.14 2.89 -0.57
N VAL A 24 0.71 2.05 0.38
CA VAL A 24 1.15 0.65 0.44
C VAL A 24 0.71 -0.16 -0.78
N PRO A 25 -0.56 -0.15 -1.21
CA PRO A 25 -0.98 -0.91 -2.39
C PRO A 25 -0.33 -0.34 -3.67
N ALA A 26 -0.18 0.97 -3.77
CA ALA A 26 0.43 1.62 -4.93
C ALA A 26 1.92 1.26 -5.09
N SER A 27 2.72 1.34 -4.02
CA SER A 27 4.15 1.02 -4.10
C SER A 27 4.37 -0.46 -4.40
N MET A 28 3.65 -1.36 -3.71
CA MET A 28 3.73 -2.80 -3.96
C MET A 28 3.30 -3.18 -5.38
N ALA A 29 2.26 -2.54 -5.92
CA ALA A 29 1.85 -2.77 -7.29
C ALA A 29 2.92 -2.31 -8.29
N THR A 30 3.52 -1.13 -8.06
CA THR A 30 4.60 -0.59 -8.89
C THR A 30 5.80 -1.54 -8.92
N GLU A 31 6.25 -2.01 -7.76
CA GLU A 31 7.37 -2.96 -7.62
C GLU A 31 7.11 -4.29 -8.33
N ARG A 32 5.83 -4.67 -8.46
CA ARG A 32 5.39 -5.92 -9.10
C ARG A 32 5.03 -5.75 -10.58
N GLY A 33 5.27 -4.57 -11.16
CA GLY A 33 4.98 -4.28 -12.57
C GLY A 33 3.49 -4.13 -12.89
N ARG A 34 2.65 -3.85 -11.88
CA ARG A 34 1.20 -3.66 -12.03
C ARG A 34 0.80 -2.19 -11.89
N SER A 35 -0.36 -1.84 -12.44
CA SER A 35 -0.92 -0.48 -12.36
C SER A 35 -1.20 -0.07 -10.90
N PRO A 36 -0.54 0.98 -10.36
CA PRO A 36 -0.72 1.39 -8.97
C PRO A 36 -2.15 1.85 -8.67
N VAL A 37 -2.75 2.60 -9.62
CA VAL A 37 -4.11 3.13 -9.49
C VAL A 37 -5.14 2.00 -9.42
N ALA A 38 -5.00 0.97 -10.27
CA ALA A 38 -5.91 -0.16 -10.25
C ALA A 38 -5.88 -0.90 -8.90
N TRP A 39 -4.69 -1.07 -8.32
CA TRP A 39 -4.53 -1.76 -7.04
C TRP A 39 -4.97 -0.94 -5.84
N VAL A 40 -4.86 0.39 -5.88
CA VAL A 40 -5.49 1.27 -4.88
C VAL A 40 -7.01 1.13 -4.94
N ILE A 41 -7.62 1.12 -6.14
CA ILE A 41 -9.07 0.91 -6.28
C ILE A 41 -9.50 -0.44 -5.70
N VAL A 42 -8.74 -1.52 -5.96
CA VAL A 42 -9.00 -2.83 -5.35
C VAL A 42 -8.92 -2.76 -3.83
N GLY A 43 -7.93 -2.06 -3.28
CA GLY A 43 -7.78 -1.84 -1.84
C GLY A 43 -8.94 -1.05 -1.21
N LEU A 44 -9.47 -0.07 -1.93
CA LEU A 44 -10.64 0.70 -1.51
C LEU A 44 -11.95 -0.10 -1.57
N LEU A 45 -12.13 -0.95 -2.59
CA LEU A 45 -13.34 -1.76 -2.76
C LEU A 45 -13.41 -2.97 -1.84
N LEU A 46 -12.27 -3.59 -1.56
CA LEU A 46 -12.17 -4.76 -0.67
C LEU A 46 -11.67 -4.31 0.70
N THR A 47 -10.36 -4.29 0.87
CA THR A 47 -9.60 -3.74 1.99
C THR A 47 -8.13 -3.60 1.55
N PRO A 48 -7.31 -2.74 2.18
CA PRO A 48 -5.89 -2.66 1.88
C PRO A 48 -5.18 -3.98 2.18
N PHE A 49 -5.61 -4.70 3.22
CA PHE A 49 -5.06 -6.01 3.55
C PHE A 49 -5.32 -7.05 2.45
N ALA A 50 -6.54 -7.09 1.90
CA ALA A 50 -6.86 -7.98 0.78
C ALA A 50 -6.02 -7.65 -0.46
N ALA A 51 -5.84 -6.36 -0.79
CA ALA A 51 -5.00 -5.93 -1.91
C ALA A 51 -3.52 -6.29 -1.69
N ILE A 52 -2.98 -6.08 -0.49
CA ILE A 52 -1.61 -6.44 -0.12
C ILE A 52 -1.40 -7.95 -0.23
N ILE A 53 -2.29 -8.74 0.35
CA ILE A 53 -2.25 -10.21 0.28
C ILE A 53 -2.28 -10.64 -1.19
N ALA A 54 -3.25 -10.15 -1.97
CA ALA A 54 -3.34 -10.48 -3.40
C ALA A 54 -2.05 -10.11 -4.15
N LEU A 55 -1.48 -8.93 -3.92
CA LEU A 55 -0.21 -8.53 -4.53
C LEU A 55 0.94 -9.46 -4.13
N VAL A 56 1.02 -9.86 -2.86
CA VAL A 56 2.01 -10.82 -2.35
C VAL A 56 1.89 -12.16 -3.06
N PHE A 57 0.70 -12.75 -3.09
CA PHE A 57 0.43 -14.05 -3.69
C PHE A 57 0.60 -14.05 -5.22
N LEU A 58 0.21 -12.98 -5.90
CA LEU A 58 0.32 -12.86 -7.34
C LEU A 58 1.77 -12.62 -7.83
N GLY A 59 2.73 -12.34 -6.94
CA GLY A 59 4.13 -12.11 -7.32
C GLY A 59 4.32 -10.92 -8.27
N GLY A 60 5.45 -10.87 -8.97
CA GLY A 60 5.70 -9.90 -10.05
C GLY A 60 5.09 -10.34 -11.38
N THR A 61 4.88 -9.40 -12.31
CA THR A 61 4.45 -9.72 -13.68
C THR A 61 5.61 -10.20 -14.57
N PRO A 62 5.33 -11.03 -15.60
CA PRO A 62 6.34 -11.44 -16.57
C PRO A 62 7.05 -10.23 -17.19
N GLY A 63 8.38 -10.23 -17.20
CA GLY A 63 9.20 -9.11 -17.72
C GLY A 63 9.57 -8.05 -16.69
N THR A 64 9.07 -8.13 -15.45
CA THR A 64 9.57 -7.30 -14.34
C THR A 64 10.82 -7.95 -13.74
N PRO A 65 12.00 -7.30 -13.77
CA PRO A 65 13.18 -7.84 -13.11
C PRO A 65 12.92 -8.03 -11.60
N PRO A 66 13.47 -9.07 -10.96
CA PRO A 66 13.46 -9.20 -9.50
C PRO A 66 13.85 -7.87 -8.86
N SER A 67 13.15 -7.44 -7.81
CA SER A 67 13.33 -6.10 -7.21
C SER A 67 14.78 -5.80 -6.80
N GLY A 68 15.58 -6.83 -6.50
CA GLY A 68 17.02 -6.73 -6.23
C GLY A 68 17.94 -6.55 -7.45
N LEU A 69 17.41 -6.62 -8.68
CA LEU A 69 18.17 -6.43 -9.94
C LEU A 69 17.86 -5.09 -10.62
N ARG A 70 16.93 -4.28 -10.08
CA ARG A 70 16.75 -2.89 -10.52
C ARG A 70 17.93 -2.08 -9.99
N LYS A 71 19.00 -2.01 -10.78
CA LYS A 71 20.26 -1.33 -10.46
C LYS A 71 20.03 0.05 -9.84
N SER A 72 20.81 0.30 -8.77
CA SER A 72 21.14 1.61 -8.21
C SER A 72 21.71 2.55 -9.25
#